data_AF-A0A239G451-F1
#
_entry.id   AF-A0A239G451-F1
#
_cell.length_a   1.000
_cell.length_b   1.000
_cell.length_c   1.000
_cell.angle_alpha   90.00
_cell.angle_beta   90.00
_cell.angle_gamma   90.00
#
_symmetry.space_group_name_H-M   'P 1'
#
loop_
_entity.id
_entity.type
_entity.pdbx_description
1 polymer ?
#
loop_
_entity_poly.entity_id
_entity_poly.type
_entity_poly.pdbx_seq_one_letter_code
_entity_poly.pdbx_strand_id
1 'polypeptide(L)' 'GARPLRRTIQRELEDTLSEQILFNELRPGQIVVVDCEGDPANVEKSKLVFRGAEKASAVPDAVPADLGATTGEE' A
#
# COMPACT_ATOMS: atom_id res chain seq x y z
N GLY A 1 22.08 -3.75 -15.79
CA GLY A 1 21.69 -4.65 -14.68
C GLY A 1 21.11 -3.85 -13.54
N ALA A 2 19.93 -4.22 -13.04
CA ALA A 2 19.14 -3.43 -12.07
C ALA A 2 19.63 -3.49 -10.61
N ARG A 3 20.87 -3.91 -10.36
CA ARG A 3 21.48 -3.95 -9.03
C ARG A 3 21.49 -2.59 -8.31
N PRO A 4 21.71 -1.45 -9.01
CA PRO A 4 21.59 -0.13 -8.41
C PRO A 4 20.17 0.14 -7.88
N LEU A 5 19.15 -0.20 -8.68
CA LEU A 5 17.73 -0.06 -8.32
C LEU A 5 17.38 -0.80 -7.04
N ARG A 6 17.87 -2.04 -6.90
CA ARG A 6 17.64 -2.83 -5.67
C ARG A 6 18.19 -2.13 -4.43
N ARG A 7 19.39 -1.54 -4.50
CA ARG A 7 19.98 -0.81 -3.35
C ARG A 7 19.20 0.46 -3.02
N THR A 8 18.73 1.18 -4.03
CA THR A 8 17.95 2.40 -3.82
C THR A 8 16.64 2.07 -3.12
N ILE A 9 15.90 1.05 -3.58
CA ILE A 9 14.67 0.61 -2.91
C ILE A 9 14.97 0.17 -1.47
N GLN A 10 16.07 -0.57 -1.27
CA GLN A 10 16.44 -1.04 0.06
C GLN A 10 16.68 0.12 1.03
N ARG A 11 17.45 1.13 0.62
CA ARG A 11 17.77 2.28 1.47
C ARG A 11 16.59 3.23 1.67
N GLU A 12 15.76 3.44 0.65
CA GLU A 12 14.66 4.41 0.70
C GLU A 12 13.39 3.83 1.35
N LEU A 13 13.12 2.54 1.20
CA LEU A 13 11.96 1.88 1.82
C LEU A 13 12.32 1.11 3.10
N GLU A 14 13.30 0.20 3.09
CA GLU A 14 13.53 -0.70 4.23
C GLU A 14 14.05 0.05 5.46
N ASP A 15 14.93 1.05 5.28
CA ASP A 15 15.47 1.83 6.42
C ASP A 15 14.35 2.66 7.08
N THR A 16 13.54 3.38 6.30
CA THR A 16 12.43 4.21 6.84
C THR A 16 11.34 3.36 7.49
N LEU A 17 11.00 2.21 6.91
CA LEU A 17 10.05 1.29 7.54
C LEU A 17 10.61 0.69 8.84
N SER A 18 11.91 0.41 8.91
CA SER A 18 12.54 -0.11 10.12
C SER A 18 12.47 0.90 11.26
N GLU A 19 12.68 2.19 10.96
CA GLU A 19 12.50 3.26 11.94
C GLU A 19 11.05 3.35 12.44
N GLN A 20 10.06 3.33 11.55
CA GLN A 20 8.64 3.39 11.96
C GLN A 20 8.19 2.17 12.76
N ILE A 21 8.73 0.99 12.48
CA ILE A 21 8.50 -0.22 13.29
C ILE A 21 9.15 -0.06 14.67
N LEU A 22 10.38 0.49 14.74
CA LEU A 22 11.08 0.74 16.00
C LEU A 22 10.32 1.73 16.90
N PHE A 23 9.72 2.78 16.31
CA PHE A 23 8.86 3.73 17.02
C PHE A 23 7.45 3.20 17.29
N ASN A 24 7.16 1.96 16.88
CA ASN A 24 5.88 1.30 17.10
C ASN A 24 4.69 2.01 16.43
N GLU A 25 4.96 2.84 15.41
CA GLU A 25 3.98 3.52 14.55
C GLU A 25 3.32 2.53 13.58
N LEU A 26 4.12 1.58 13.06
CA LEU A 26 3.65 0.46 12.23
C LEU A 26 3.67 -0.83 13.05
N ARG A 27 2.53 -1.53 13.07
CA ARG A 27 2.38 -2.80 13.81
C ARG A 27 2.40 -4.00 12.86
N PRO A 28 2.91 -5.16 13.32
CA PRO A 28 2.81 -6.40 12.57
C PRO A 28 1.36 -6.70 12.17
N GLY A 29 1.15 -7.05 10.90
CA GLY A 29 -0.17 -7.39 10.36
C GLY A 29 -0.94 -6.23 9.72
N GLN A 30 -0.43 -4.99 9.78
CA GLN A 30 -0.97 -3.86 9.03
C GLN A 30 -0.51 -3.88 7.56
N ILE A 31 -1.34 -3.35 6.68
CA ILE A 31 -0.98 -3.11 5.28
C ILE A 31 -0.40 -1.71 5.19
N VAL A 32 0.84 -1.59 4.72
CA VAL A 32 1.49 -0.28 4.54
C VAL A 32 1.27 0.19 3.11
N VAL A 33 0.61 1.34 2.97
CA VAL A 33 0.47 2.04 1.69
C VAL A 33 1.62 3.03 1.56
N VAL A 34 2.36 2.93 0.46
CA VAL A 34 3.47 3.84 0.13
C VAL A 34 3.02 4.74 -1.01
N ASP A 35 3.13 6.04 -0.80
CA ASP A 35 2.83 7.06 -1.80
C ASP A 35 4.01 8.03 -1.94
N CYS A 36 3.99 8.86 -2.98
CA CYS A 36 5.03 9.86 -3.23
C CYS A 36 4.40 11.26 -3.16
N GLU A 37 4.74 12.03 -2.13
CA GLU A 37 4.37 13.44 -2.05
C GLU A 37 5.47 14.30 -2.70
N GLY A 38 5.07 15.15 -3.64
CA GLY A 38 5.98 16.04 -4.38
C GLY A 38 5.84 15.91 -5.89
N ASP A 39 6.76 16.55 -6.61
CA ASP A 39 6.80 16.47 -8.07
C ASP A 39 7.53 15.20 -8.52
N PRO A 40 6.85 14.24 -9.17
CA PRO A 40 7.47 12.97 -9.60
C PRO A 40 8.61 13.16 -10.60
N ALA A 41 8.71 14.32 -11.26
CA ALA A 41 9.84 14.65 -12.12
C ALA A 41 11.09 15.10 -11.32
N ASN A 42 10.92 15.49 -10.06
CA ASN A 42 12.00 15.95 -9.19
C ASN A 42 12.17 15.02 -7.99
N VAL A 43 12.90 13.93 -8.23
CA VAL A 43 13.16 12.86 -7.26
C VAL A 43 13.84 13.38 -5.98
N GLU A 44 14.65 14.44 -6.08
CA GLU A 44 15.36 15.01 -4.92
C GLU A 44 14.45 15.79 -3.95
N LYS A 45 13.28 16.25 -4.43
CA LYS A 45 12.29 16.98 -3.62
C LYS A 45 11.08 16.13 -3.27
N SER A 46 10.96 14.96 -3.87
CA SER A 46 9.90 14.00 -3.62
C SER A 46 10.18 13.27 -2.32
N LYS A 47 9.13 13.03 -1.52
CA LYS A 47 9.21 12.26 -0.28
C LYS A 47 8.25 11.10 -0.34
N LEU A 48 8.75 9.91 0.02
CA LEU A 48 7.90 8.75 0.20
C LEU A 48 7.13 8.89 1.51
N VAL A 49 5.82 8.72 1.42
CA VAL A 49 4.90 8.80 2.55
C VAL A 49 4.34 7.41 2.81
N PHE A 50 4.42 7.00 4.08
CA PHE A 50 3.99 5.69 4.53
C PHE A 50 2.74 5.85 5.39
N ARG A 51 1.67 5.12 5.05
CA ARG A 51 0.43 5.09 5.83
C ARG A 51 0.09 3.65 6.20
N GLY A 52 0.00 3.37 7.49
CA GLY A 52 -0.49 2.10 8.00
C GLY A 52 -2.01 2.03 7.89
N ALA A 53 -2.52 1.09 7.09
CA ALA A 53 -3.93 0.73 7.07
C ALA A 53 -4.10 -0.59 7.84
N GLU A 54 -5.08 -0.62 8.76
CA GLU A 54 -5.48 -1.89 9.36
C GLU A 54 -6.02 -2.81 8.26
N LYS A 55 -5.60 -4.07 8.30
CA LYS A 55 -6.10 -5.07 7.36
C LYS A 55 -7.62 -5.13 7.55
N ALA A 56 -8.38 -4.69 6.55
CA ALA A 56 -9.84 -4.72 6.61
C ALA A 56 -10.30 -6.13 6.97
N SER A 57 -10.86 -6.29 8.16
CA SER A 57 -11.52 -7.51 8.57
C SER A 57 -12.72 -7.71 7.64
N ALA A 58 -12.69 -8.83 6.90
CA ALA A 58 -13.76 -9.36 6.07
C ALA A 58 -14.27 -8.43 4.96
N VAL A 59 -13.67 -8.55 3.77
CA VAL A 59 -14.52 -8.56 2.57
C VAL A 59 -15.27 -9.90 2.65
N PRO A 60 -16.60 -9.91 2.85
CA PRO A 60 -17.34 -11.17 2.80
C PRO A 60 -17.11 -11.79 1.42
N ASP A 61 -16.63 -13.04 1.41
CA ASP A 61 -16.38 -13.86 0.21
C ASP A 61 -17.69 -14.26 -0.52
N ALA A 62 -18.83 -13.71 -0.07
CA ALA A 62 -20.11 -13.85 -0.70
C ALA A 62 -20.32 -12.69 -1.67
N VAL A 63 -20.15 -12.96 -2.97
CA VAL A 63 -20.77 -12.17 -4.02
C VAL A 63 -22.26 -11.97 -3.67
N PRO A 64 -22.77 -10.72 -3.60
CA PRO A 64 -24.18 -10.48 -3.33
C PRO A 64 -25.00 -11.19 -4.41
N ALA A 65 -25.87 -12.10 -3.98
CA ALA A 65 -26.70 -12.95 -4.84
C ALA A 65 -27.76 -12.18 -5.65
N ASP A 66 -27.73 -10.85 -5.64
CA ASP A 66 -28.75 -9.99 -6.26
C ASP A 66 -28.47 -9.65 -7.75
N LEU A 67 -27.31 -10.04 -8.31
CA LEU A 67 -27.09 -9.94 -9.77
C LEU A 67 -27.66 -11.12 -10.57
N GLY A 68 -28.51 -11.94 -9.96
CA GLY A 68 -29.00 -13.20 -10.53
C GLY A 68 -30.50 -13.42 -10.34
N ALA A 69 -31.34 -12.41 -10.57
CA ALA A 69 -32.78 -12.62 -10.72
C ALA A 69 -33.33 -11.81 -11.91
N THR A 70 -33.71 -12.58 -12.92
CA THR A 70 -34.47 -12.26 -14.13
C THR A 70 -35.61 -11.27 -13.92
N THR A 71 -35.75 -10.31 -14.84
CA THR A 71 -37.05 -9.81 -15.28
C THR A 71 -37.09 -9.96 -16.80
N GLY A 72 -38.00 -10.81 -17.29
CA GLY A 72 -38.35 -10.91 -18.70
C GLY A 72 -39.25 -9.77 -19.16
N GLU A 73 -39.83 -9.94 -20.37
CA GLU A 73 -40.56 -8.99 -21.23
C GLU A 73 -39.57 -8.25 -22.18
N GLU A 74 -39.59 -8.43 -23.51
CA GLU A 74 -40.60 -8.84 -24.51
C GLU A 74 -39.92 -9.62 -25.65
#